data_AF-A0A1N6II16-F1
#
_entry.id   AF-A0A1N6II16-F1
#
_cell.length_a   1.000
_cell.length_b   1.000
_cell.length_c   1.000
_cell.angle_alpha   90.00
_cell.angle_beta   90.00
_cell.angle_gamma   90.00
#
_symmetry.space_group_name_H-M   'P 1'
#
loop_
_entity.id
_entity.type
_entity.pdbx_description
1 polymer ?
#
loop_
_entity_poly.entity_id
_entity_poly.type
_entity_poly.pdbx_seq_one_letter_code
_entity_poly.pdbx_strand_id
1 'polypeptide(L)'
;MWRRIVHAACSFSLAFLCAARQANAQGPTADSGQPPLPGSATSSLGVAPGAGGGSLGNSPGAGQGFLGGRPGASQGRIPAPPSGPGPAELQAPIMAPQQEPIRPFSIPLHGSLDIPAGPEEDGPRDGLTLDAAIDLALRNNLDLRGKFYEIPQAQADILQASLRANPVFYADSQLIPYQRYTNARPAGQQQYDVNISYPIDVSRKRRSRTLVATRAKRVLEAQYQDAVRQTIDDIGLTFVDTLAARQTVRYANKSVQGLETLLSRTRQLHAKGAVSLSDLNRVKIQFRTARLGASDAEVSYQKAKKELAALLNSPTEQAEIIEVRGSIDLQTSPPPPVEELSRLALEVRPDLVAYRLGLKRAEADVGLARANRLQDVYLLFQPYTFQDNSPFGLKSGTSWSLGMSIPLPISNRNQGAIRRAELNVTQTQIEQAGLERRVLTDVEKAVKEYEFTRRAVQELRDEILPIAQQTRDESLRLYTAGETGVVAYINAQLEFNTAVKQYLDTAIRYRRSMLALNTAVGQRIFP
;
A
#
# COMPACT_ATOMS: atom_id res chain seq x y z
N MET A 1 -14.51 11.06 -54.41
CA MET A 1 -14.75 9.65 -54.80
C MET A 1 -14.38 8.67 -53.68
N TRP A 2 -13.18 8.75 -53.12
CA TRP A 2 -12.65 7.91 -52.03
C TRP A 2 -13.55 7.72 -50.79
N ARG A 3 -14.07 8.81 -50.19
CA ARG A 3 -14.98 8.72 -49.03
C ARG A 3 -16.27 7.94 -49.32
N ARG A 4 -16.77 7.97 -50.57
CA ARG A 4 -18.01 7.28 -50.96
C ARG A 4 -17.80 5.78 -51.13
N ILE A 5 -16.65 5.35 -51.64
CA ILE A 5 -16.30 3.92 -51.79
C ILE A 5 -16.07 3.28 -50.42
N VAL A 6 -15.34 3.98 -49.53
CA VAL A 6 -15.12 3.53 -48.14
C VAL A 6 -16.44 3.47 -47.37
N HIS A 7 -17.33 4.45 -47.55
CA HIS A 7 -18.66 4.41 -46.93
C HIS A 7 -19.52 3.27 -47.50
N ALA A 8 -19.57 3.06 -48.82
CA ALA A 8 -20.35 1.97 -49.41
C ALA A 8 -19.88 0.58 -48.95
N ALA A 9 -18.56 0.35 -48.89
CA ALA A 9 -18.00 -0.90 -48.39
C ALA A 9 -18.23 -1.11 -46.89
N CYS A 10 -18.13 -0.06 -46.07
CA CYS A 10 -18.46 -0.11 -44.64
C CYS A 10 -19.96 -0.36 -44.40
N SER A 11 -20.84 0.21 -45.23
CA SER A 11 -22.29 0.02 -45.14
C SER A 11 -22.71 -1.41 -45.49
N PHE A 12 -22.08 -2.00 -46.51
CA PHE A 12 -22.38 -3.38 -46.94
C PHE A 12 -21.92 -4.41 -45.89
N SER A 13 -20.77 -4.19 -45.28
CA SER A 13 -20.25 -5.05 -44.20
C SER A 13 -21.03 -4.89 -42.89
N LEU A 14 -21.53 -3.68 -42.56
CA LEU A 14 -22.45 -3.48 -41.43
C LEU A 14 -23.78 -4.23 -41.62
N ALA A 15 -24.33 -4.24 -42.84
CA ALA A 15 -25.60 -4.91 -43.14
C ALA A 15 -25.50 -6.45 -42.99
N PHE A 16 -24.38 -7.05 -43.44
CA PHE A 16 -24.14 -8.49 -43.27
C PHE A 16 -23.95 -8.90 -41.80
N LEU A 17 -23.35 -8.04 -40.97
CA LEU A 17 -23.16 -8.26 -39.53
C LEU A 17 -24.47 -8.21 -38.72
N CYS A 18 -25.49 -7.49 -39.20
CA CYS A 18 -26.82 -7.49 -38.57
C CYS A 18 -27.62 -8.78 -38.82
N ALA A 19 -27.34 -9.50 -39.92
CA ALA A 19 -28.03 -10.74 -40.29
C ALA A 19 -27.48 -11.99 -39.57
N ALA A 20 -26.19 -12.00 -39.21
CA ALA A 20 -25.55 -13.14 -38.54
C ALA A 20 -25.66 -13.05 -37.00
N ARG A 21 -26.89 -13.19 -36.46
CA ARG A 21 -27.13 -13.15 -34.99
C ARG A 21 -26.72 -14.43 -34.24
N GLN A 22 -26.58 -15.56 -34.93
CA GLN A 22 -26.33 -16.87 -34.31
C GLN A 22 -25.21 -17.62 -35.05
N ALA A 23 -23.96 -17.36 -34.67
CA ALA A 23 -22.85 -18.26 -34.97
C ALA A 23 -22.37 -18.87 -33.66
N ASN A 24 -22.45 -20.20 -33.54
CA ASN A 24 -21.93 -20.94 -32.39
C ASN A 24 -20.40 -20.84 -32.41
N ALA A 25 -19.82 -20.23 -31.37
CA ALA A 25 -18.38 -20.07 -31.25
C ALA A 25 -17.71 -21.44 -31.05
N GLN A 26 -16.64 -21.71 -31.80
CA GLN A 26 -15.78 -22.89 -31.61
C GLN A 26 -14.81 -22.63 -30.46
N GLY A 27 -15.21 -23.02 -29.25
CA GLY A 27 -14.38 -22.99 -28.05
C GLY A 27 -15.17 -23.58 -26.88
N PRO A 28 -14.52 -24.11 -25.82
CA PRO A 28 -15.25 -24.52 -24.63
C PRO A 28 -16.10 -23.34 -24.15
N THR A 29 -17.42 -23.54 -24.03
CA THR A 29 -18.33 -22.58 -23.42
C THR A 29 -18.01 -22.52 -21.93
N ALA A 30 -17.00 -21.73 -21.57
CA ALA A 30 -16.79 -21.35 -20.19
C ALA A 30 -18.00 -20.54 -19.75
N ASP A 31 -18.71 -21.01 -18.73
CA ASP A 31 -19.81 -20.25 -18.13
C ASP A 31 -19.23 -18.92 -17.64
N SER A 32 -19.79 -17.84 -18.18
CA SER A 32 -19.36 -16.46 -17.89
C SER A 32 -20.39 -15.72 -17.02
N GLY A 33 -21.40 -16.47 -16.53
CA GLY A 33 -22.23 -16.08 -15.40
C GLY A 33 -21.38 -15.78 -14.17
N GLN A 34 -21.98 -15.08 -13.21
CA GLN A 34 -21.32 -14.87 -11.92
C GLN A 34 -20.99 -16.26 -11.34
N PRO A 35 -19.72 -16.56 -11.01
CA PRO A 35 -19.40 -17.85 -10.44
C PRO A 35 -20.25 -18.04 -9.17
N PRO A 36 -20.77 -19.25 -8.94
CA PRO A 36 -21.51 -19.56 -7.72
C PRO A 36 -20.71 -19.12 -6.50
N LEU A 37 -21.38 -18.41 -5.58
CA LEU A 37 -20.76 -17.93 -4.34
C LEU A 37 -20.01 -19.09 -3.67
N PRO A 38 -18.75 -18.90 -3.23
CA PRO A 38 -18.03 -19.92 -2.47
C PRO A 38 -18.91 -20.45 -1.34
N GLY A 39 -19.08 -21.77 -1.26
CA GLY A 39 -19.98 -22.42 -0.29
C GLY A 39 -21.42 -22.65 -0.73
N SER A 40 -21.84 -22.23 -1.93
CA SER A 40 -23.13 -22.67 -2.49
C SER A 40 -23.06 -24.15 -2.89
N ALA A 41 -24.22 -24.83 -2.94
CA ALA A 41 -24.32 -26.22 -3.40
C ALA A 41 -23.84 -26.44 -4.85
N THR A 42 -23.67 -25.34 -5.60
CA THR A 42 -23.20 -25.32 -6.99
C THR A 42 -21.74 -24.85 -7.12
N SER A 43 -21.07 -24.49 -6.03
CA SER A 43 -19.70 -23.97 -6.05
C SER A 43 -18.66 -25.09 -6.09
N SER A 44 -17.74 -25.02 -7.04
CA SER A 44 -16.57 -25.92 -7.12
C SER A 44 -15.47 -25.55 -6.12
N LEU A 45 -15.60 -24.42 -5.41
CA LEU A 45 -14.62 -23.92 -4.44
C LEU A 45 -14.77 -24.53 -3.03
N GLY A 46 -15.68 -25.49 -2.86
CA GLY A 46 -15.96 -26.14 -1.58
C GLY A 46 -16.84 -25.30 -0.66
N VAL A 47 -17.07 -25.82 0.55
CA VAL A 47 -17.86 -25.17 1.60
C VAL A 47 -17.14 -23.90 2.07
N ALA A 48 -17.88 -22.82 2.33
CA ALA A 48 -17.28 -21.57 2.80
C ALA A 48 -16.46 -21.80 4.08
N PRO A 49 -15.25 -21.24 4.21
CA PRO A 49 -14.47 -21.32 5.44
C PRO A 49 -15.32 -20.83 6.63
N GLY A 50 -15.46 -21.66 7.68
CA GLY A 50 -16.30 -21.36 8.84
C GLY A 50 -17.75 -21.86 8.76
N ALA A 51 -18.21 -22.40 7.63
CA ALA A 51 -19.52 -23.05 7.52
C ALA A 51 -19.52 -24.52 8.02
N GLY A 52 -18.61 -24.85 8.95
CA GLY A 52 -18.59 -26.09 9.71
C GLY A 52 -19.70 -26.13 10.76
N GLY A 53 -20.95 -26.04 10.32
CA GLY A 53 -22.15 -26.25 11.13
C GLY A 53 -22.92 -27.45 10.60
N GLY A 54 -22.25 -28.61 10.50
CA GLY A 54 -22.96 -29.87 10.29
C GLY A 54 -23.86 -30.12 11.50
N SER A 55 -25.17 -30.23 11.25
CA SER A 55 -26.12 -30.76 12.22
C SER A 55 -25.54 -32.07 12.79
N LEU A 56 -25.33 -32.11 14.10
CA LEU A 56 -25.13 -33.34 14.86
C LEU A 56 -26.41 -34.16 14.72
N GLY A 57 -26.47 -34.95 13.65
CA GLY A 57 -27.59 -35.82 13.29
C GLY A 57 -27.09 -37.23 13.05
N ASN A 58 -27.29 -38.05 14.08
CA ASN A 58 -27.28 -39.52 14.11
C ASN A 58 -25.97 -40.28 14.35
N SER A 59 -25.96 -40.90 15.53
CA SER A 59 -25.08 -41.95 16.03
C SER A 59 -24.92 -43.12 15.05
N PRO A 60 -23.73 -43.76 14.97
CA PRO A 60 -23.54 -44.95 14.17
C PRO A 60 -24.16 -46.17 14.89
N GLY A 61 -25.32 -46.60 14.42
CA GLY A 61 -26.02 -47.77 14.98
C GLY A 61 -27.50 -47.88 14.60
N ALA A 62 -27.81 -47.96 13.31
CA ALA A 62 -29.14 -48.41 12.86
C ALA A 62 -29.07 -49.09 11.49
N GLY A 63 -29.13 -50.43 11.50
CA GLY A 63 -29.99 -51.23 10.63
C GLY A 63 -29.83 -51.20 9.10
N GLN A 64 -29.08 -52.18 8.60
CA GLN A 64 -29.43 -53.17 7.57
C GLN A 64 -30.12 -52.77 6.24
N GLY A 65 -29.51 -53.26 5.14
CA GLY A 65 -30.19 -53.52 3.87
C GLY A 65 -29.23 -54.10 2.81
N PHE A 66 -29.11 -55.42 2.77
CA PHE A 66 -28.30 -56.22 1.83
C PHE A 66 -28.86 -56.24 0.39
N LEU A 67 -27.95 -56.42 -0.59
CA LEU A 67 -28.02 -57.22 -1.85
C LEU A 67 -26.96 -56.63 -2.81
N GLY A 68 -25.97 -57.30 -3.42
CA GLY A 68 -25.57 -58.70 -3.56
C GLY A 68 -24.68 -58.77 -4.82
N GLY A 69 -23.63 -59.61 -4.84
CA GLY A 69 -22.92 -59.96 -6.10
C GLY A 69 -21.38 -59.99 -6.08
N ARG A 70 -20.82 -61.08 -5.55
CA ARG A 70 -19.44 -61.63 -5.71
C ARG A 70 -19.04 -61.89 -7.19
N PRO A 71 -17.83 -62.44 -7.53
CA PRO A 71 -16.51 -62.46 -6.86
C PRO A 71 -15.30 -62.27 -7.82
N GLY A 72 -14.08 -62.07 -7.29
CA GLY A 72 -12.84 -62.30 -8.04
C GLY A 72 -11.59 -62.03 -7.21
N ALA A 73 -10.82 -63.08 -6.90
CA ALA A 73 -9.81 -63.14 -5.83
C ALA A 73 -8.36 -63.12 -6.36
N SER A 74 -7.41 -62.63 -5.55
CA SER A 74 -6.23 -63.43 -5.12
C SER A 74 -5.34 -62.71 -4.08
N GLN A 75 -5.22 -63.39 -2.93
CA GLN A 75 -4.24 -63.38 -1.81
C GLN A 75 -2.82 -62.83 -2.15
N GLY A 76 -1.97 -62.28 -1.26
CA GLY A 76 -1.90 -62.20 0.20
C GLY A 76 -0.50 -62.61 0.71
N ARG A 77 0.26 -61.74 1.40
CA ARG A 77 1.30 -62.14 2.38
C ARG A 77 1.76 -60.96 3.27
N ILE A 78 1.67 -61.13 4.59
CA ILE A 78 2.31 -60.31 5.65
C ILE A 78 3.61 -61.03 6.07
N PRO A 79 4.66 -60.36 6.58
CA PRO A 79 4.78 -60.08 8.03
C PRO A 79 5.39 -58.69 8.36
N ALA A 80 5.17 -58.21 9.59
CA ALA A 80 5.86 -57.08 10.23
C ALA A 80 6.52 -57.59 11.54
N PRO A 81 7.32 -56.81 12.32
CA PRO A 81 8.32 -55.74 12.06
C PRO A 81 9.71 -56.14 12.69
N PRO A 82 10.76 -55.28 12.84
CA PRO A 82 10.84 -54.31 13.94
C PRO A 82 11.69 -53.02 13.72
N SER A 83 11.41 -52.01 14.56
CA SER A 83 12.36 -51.05 15.18
C SER A 83 13.40 -50.25 14.37
N GLY A 84 13.27 -48.92 14.41
CA GLY A 84 14.41 -47.99 14.34
C GLY A 84 14.11 -46.63 13.69
N PRO A 85 14.12 -45.50 14.42
CA PRO A 85 13.97 -44.16 13.84
C PRO A 85 15.34 -43.56 13.46
N GLY A 86 15.39 -42.82 12.34
CA GLY A 86 16.54 -42.03 11.89
C GLY A 86 16.14 -41.15 10.69
N PRO A 87 16.71 -39.94 10.56
CA PRO A 87 15.92 -38.72 10.45
C PRO A 87 15.66 -38.28 9.01
N ALA A 88 14.42 -37.86 8.74
CA ALA A 88 14.12 -36.97 7.63
C ALA A 88 14.11 -35.54 8.18
N GLU A 89 15.03 -34.72 7.65
CA GLU A 89 15.11 -33.29 7.90
C GLU A 89 13.73 -32.64 7.79
N LEU A 90 13.28 -32.06 8.89
CA LEU A 90 12.14 -31.16 8.91
C LEU A 90 12.48 -29.98 8.00
N GLN A 91 11.83 -29.93 6.83
CA GLN A 91 11.59 -28.68 6.12
C GLN A 91 10.90 -27.74 7.11
N ALA A 92 11.70 -26.82 7.68
CA ALA A 92 11.14 -25.71 8.43
C ALA A 92 10.31 -24.87 7.44
N PRO A 93 9.03 -24.62 7.69
CA PRO A 93 8.30 -23.62 6.93
C PRO A 93 9.04 -22.29 7.08
N ILE A 94 9.18 -21.55 5.98
CA ILE A 94 9.66 -20.17 5.99
C ILE A 94 8.65 -19.38 6.82
N MET A 95 8.95 -19.20 8.11
CA MET A 95 8.23 -18.26 8.95
C MET A 95 8.55 -16.87 8.44
N ALA A 96 7.51 -16.09 8.15
CA ALA A 96 7.66 -14.65 7.99
C ALA A 96 8.40 -14.12 9.24
N PRO A 97 9.33 -13.15 9.09
CA PRO A 97 9.98 -12.55 10.25
C PRO A 97 8.88 -12.08 11.21
N GLN A 98 8.88 -12.63 12.43
CA GLN A 98 8.01 -12.11 13.48
C GLN A 98 8.35 -10.63 13.62
N GLN A 99 7.35 -9.76 13.45
CA GLN A 99 7.49 -8.37 13.86
C GLN A 99 7.96 -8.41 15.31
N GLU A 100 9.16 -7.90 15.58
CA GLU A 100 9.59 -7.72 16.96
C GLU A 100 8.48 -6.92 17.65
N PRO A 101 7.93 -7.40 18.78
CA PRO A 101 7.00 -6.59 19.53
C PRO A 101 7.74 -5.29 19.83
N ILE A 102 7.11 -4.15 19.48
CA ILE A 102 7.56 -2.83 19.90
C ILE A 102 7.77 -2.95 21.40
N ARG A 103 9.04 -2.98 21.83
CA ARG A 103 9.34 -3.07 23.25
C ARG A 103 8.76 -1.78 23.84
N PRO A 104 7.78 -1.85 24.76
CA PRO A 104 7.42 -0.66 25.50
C PRO A 104 8.72 -0.22 26.17
N PHE A 105 9.23 0.95 25.78
CA PHE A 105 10.43 1.51 26.38
C PHE A 105 10.18 1.60 27.88
N SER A 106 10.81 0.70 28.63
CA SER A 106 10.87 0.78 30.07
C SER A 106 11.90 1.83 30.39
N ILE A 107 11.49 3.10 30.35
CA ILE A 107 12.25 4.19 30.96
C ILE A 107 12.60 3.71 32.38
N PRO A 108 13.89 3.57 32.75
CA PRO A 108 14.25 3.37 34.13
C PRO A 108 13.82 4.63 34.89
N LEU A 109 12.67 4.53 35.55
CA LEU A 109 12.18 5.44 36.58
C LEU A 109 13.35 5.65 37.54
N HIS A 110 13.90 6.84 37.81
CA HIS A 110 14.63 7.20 39.06
C HIS A 110 15.19 8.64 38.97
N GLY A 111 14.61 9.58 39.75
CA GLY A 111 15.06 10.97 39.98
C GLY A 111 14.00 12.04 39.64
N SER A 112 14.10 13.27 40.18
CA SER A 112 13.00 14.26 40.15
C SER A 112 12.56 14.65 38.74
N LEU A 113 11.41 14.13 38.32
CA LEU A 113 10.69 14.44 37.07
C LEU A 113 10.07 15.84 37.07
N ASP A 114 10.82 16.93 37.24
CA ASP A 114 10.18 18.24 37.05
C ASP A 114 9.73 18.39 35.59
N ILE A 115 8.43 18.67 35.40
CA ILE A 115 7.86 19.06 34.11
C ILE A 115 8.46 20.41 33.78
N PRO A 116 9.22 20.56 32.68
CA PRO A 116 9.80 21.85 32.35
C PRO A 116 8.69 22.85 32.03
N ALA A 117 8.70 24.00 32.69
CA ALA A 117 7.90 25.16 32.32
C ALA A 117 8.82 26.20 31.65
N GLY A 118 8.71 26.41 30.34
CA GLY A 118 9.37 27.55 29.68
C GLY A 118 9.74 27.39 28.19
N PRO A 119 10.18 28.48 27.55
CA PRO A 119 10.51 28.55 26.11
C PRO A 119 11.72 27.72 25.65
N GLU A 120 12.47 27.09 26.58
CA GLU A 120 13.52 26.11 26.27
C GLU A 120 12.96 24.73 25.86
N GLU A 121 11.65 24.51 26.00
CA GLU A 121 10.98 23.24 25.71
C GLU A 121 10.83 22.95 24.21
N ASP A 122 10.74 24.00 23.39
CA ASP A 122 10.62 23.86 21.94
C ASP A 122 11.91 23.38 21.30
N GLY A 123 13.07 23.58 21.91
CA GLY A 123 14.39 23.28 21.33
C GLY A 123 15.08 24.50 20.70
N PRO A 124 16.19 24.28 19.97
CA PRO A 124 16.98 25.38 19.39
C PRO A 124 16.16 26.24 18.43
N ARG A 125 16.42 27.56 18.40
CA ARG A 125 15.71 28.49 17.49
C ARG A 125 15.88 28.11 16.03
N ASP A 126 17.06 27.59 15.68
CA ASP A 126 17.43 27.12 14.34
C ASP A 126 17.10 25.63 14.11
N GLY A 127 16.39 25.00 15.05
CA GLY A 127 15.98 23.61 14.94
C GLY A 127 14.90 23.40 13.88
N LEU A 128 14.88 22.19 13.30
CA LEU A 128 13.95 21.77 12.27
C LEU A 128 12.53 21.65 12.84
N THR A 129 11.60 22.46 12.32
CA THR A 129 10.17 22.34 12.66
C THR A 129 9.50 21.22 11.86
N LEU A 130 8.33 20.76 12.29
CA LEU A 130 7.56 19.76 11.57
C LEU A 130 7.27 20.20 10.12
N ASP A 131 6.89 21.45 9.92
CA ASP A 131 6.61 22.00 8.59
C ASP A 131 7.86 22.00 7.70
N ALA A 132 8.99 22.42 8.26
CA ALA A 132 10.26 22.40 7.54
C ALA A 132 10.70 20.97 7.22
N ALA A 133 10.46 20.01 8.12
CA ALA A 133 10.73 18.59 7.89
C ALA A 133 9.87 18.02 6.75
N ILE A 134 8.58 18.33 6.73
CA ILE A 134 7.65 17.95 5.65
C ILE A 134 8.13 18.54 4.33
N ASP A 135 8.39 19.85 4.28
CA ASP A 135 8.84 20.51 3.05
C ASP A 135 10.16 19.96 2.52
N LEU A 136 11.11 19.69 3.41
CA LEU A 136 12.41 19.11 3.05
C LEU A 136 12.23 17.70 2.47
N ALA A 137 11.41 16.87 3.12
CA ALA A 137 11.15 15.51 2.65
C ALA A 137 10.42 15.52 1.30
N LEU A 138 9.39 16.34 1.12
CA LEU A 138 8.64 16.39 -0.15
C LEU A 138 9.53 16.80 -1.33
N ARG A 139 10.62 17.55 -1.08
CA ARG A 139 11.61 17.92 -2.11
C ARG A 139 12.65 16.83 -2.36
N ASN A 140 13.11 16.15 -1.30
CA ASN A 140 14.31 15.30 -1.36
C ASN A 140 14.02 13.80 -1.34
N ASN A 141 12.83 13.37 -0.92
CA ASN A 141 12.48 11.97 -0.75
C ASN A 141 12.55 11.21 -2.09
N LEU A 142 13.40 10.19 -2.15
CA LEU A 142 13.67 9.44 -3.38
C LEU A 142 12.50 8.57 -3.81
N ASP A 143 11.71 8.05 -2.86
CA ASP A 143 10.55 7.21 -3.17
C ASP A 143 9.44 8.03 -3.85
N LEU A 144 9.17 9.24 -3.34
CA LEU A 144 8.24 10.17 -3.99
C LEU A 144 8.74 10.60 -5.37
N ARG A 145 10.05 10.85 -5.51
CA ARG A 145 10.64 11.17 -6.82
C ARG A 145 10.54 9.99 -7.80
N GLY A 146 10.72 8.76 -7.32
CA GLY A 146 10.53 7.54 -8.10
C GLY A 146 9.09 7.39 -8.57
N LYS A 147 8.12 7.49 -7.66
CA LYS A 147 6.68 7.43 -7.96
C LYS A 147 6.25 8.56 -8.90
N PHE A 148 6.82 9.75 -8.78
CA PHE A 148 6.52 10.88 -9.67
C PHE A 148 6.81 10.56 -11.14
N TYR A 149 7.84 9.75 -11.44
CA TYR A 149 8.16 9.36 -12.81
C TYR A 149 7.13 8.43 -13.47
N GLU A 150 6.20 7.84 -12.72
CA GLU A 150 5.07 7.09 -13.29
C GLU A 150 4.13 8.00 -14.10
N ILE A 151 4.03 9.29 -13.75
CA ILE A 151 3.19 10.27 -14.46
C ILE A 151 3.70 10.58 -15.88
N PRO A 152 4.98 10.96 -16.10
CA PRO A 152 5.51 11.13 -17.45
C PRO A 152 5.59 9.82 -18.23
N GLN A 153 5.79 8.67 -17.58
CA GLN A 153 5.65 7.35 -18.24
C GLN A 153 4.21 7.16 -18.77
N ALA A 154 3.20 7.45 -17.96
CA ALA A 154 1.80 7.41 -18.41
C ALA A 154 1.50 8.44 -19.52
N GLN A 155 2.19 9.58 -19.53
CA GLN A 155 2.10 10.53 -20.65
C GLN A 155 2.71 9.94 -21.94
N ALA A 156 3.80 9.19 -21.84
CA ALA A 156 4.37 8.44 -22.97
C ALA A 156 3.42 7.32 -23.43
N ASP A 157 2.71 6.66 -22.51
CA ASP A 157 1.67 5.69 -22.87
C ASP A 157 0.49 6.34 -23.60
N ILE A 158 0.06 7.53 -23.19
CA ILE A 158 -0.96 8.31 -23.91
C ILE A 158 -0.47 8.64 -25.33
N LEU A 159 0.79 9.08 -25.46
CA LEU A 159 1.40 9.35 -26.77
C LEU A 159 1.35 8.09 -27.63
N GLN A 160 1.86 6.97 -27.13
CA GLN A 160 1.89 5.69 -27.84
C GLN A 160 0.47 5.22 -28.22
N ALA A 161 -0.50 5.33 -27.31
CA ALA A 161 -1.89 4.96 -27.55
C ALA A 161 -2.60 5.87 -28.57
N SER A 162 -2.08 7.08 -28.80
CA SER A 162 -2.61 8.05 -29.76
C SER A 162 -2.08 7.85 -31.19
N LEU A 163 -1.02 7.06 -31.36
CA LEU A 163 -0.41 6.82 -32.67
C LEU A 163 -1.30 5.94 -33.57
N ARG A 164 -1.16 6.13 -34.88
CA ARG A 164 -1.76 5.24 -35.88
C ARG A 164 -0.84 4.03 -36.08
N ALA A 165 -1.43 2.93 -36.52
CA ALA A 165 -0.64 1.78 -36.96
C ALA A 165 0.15 2.15 -38.24
N ASN A 166 1.37 1.64 -38.33
CA ASN A 166 2.23 1.85 -39.48
C ASN A 166 1.81 0.96 -40.66
N PRO A 167 2.03 1.40 -41.91
CA PRO A 167 1.93 0.49 -43.05
C PRO A 167 2.97 -0.63 -42.94
N VAL A 168 2.62 -1.79 -43.48
CA VAL A 168 3.55 -2.91 -43.68
C VAL A 168 3.96 -2.92 -45.14
N PHE A 169 5.25 -2.80 -45.38
CA PHE A 169 5.86 -2.99 -46.69
C PHE A 169 6.40 -4.41 -46.77
N TYR A 170 6.10 -5.13 -47.84
CA TYR A 170 6.74 -6.39 -48.15
C TYR A 170 6.87 -6.58 -49.66
N ALA A 171 7.90 -7.30 -50.07
CA ALA A 171 8.06 -7.74 -51.44
C ALA A 171 8.08 -9.26 -51.45
N ASP A 172 7.41 -9.86 -52.41
CA ASP A 172 7.37 -11.30 -52.57
C ASP A 172 7.59 -11.70 -54.03
N SER A 173 7.97 -12.96 -54.21
CA SER A 173 8.04 -13.57 -55.52
C SER A 173 7.24 -14.85 -55.51
N GLN A 174 6.38 -14.98 -56.52
CA GLN A 174 5.46 -16.09 -56.67
C GLN A 174 5.80 -16.89 -57.92
N LEU A 175 5.33 -18.13 -57.94
CA LEU A 175 5.48 -19.05 -59.08
C LEU A 175 6.95 -19.42 -59.38
N ILE A 176 7.81 -19.43 -58.35
CA ILE A 176 9.22 -19.87 -58.44
C ILE A 176 9.29 -21.36 -58.76
N PRO A 177 9.80 -21.77 -59.94
CA PRO A 177 9.77 -23.16 -60.34
C PRO A 177 10.90 -23.96 -59.66
N TYR A 178 10.57 -25.13 -59.10
CA TYR A 178 11.57 -26.08 -58.56
C TYR A 178 12.39 -26.79 -59.64
N GLN A 179 11.88 -26.84 -60.88
CA GLN A 179 12.50 -27.51 -62.03
C GLN A 179 12.39 -26.60 -63.26
N ARG A 180 13.22 -26.83 -64.29
CA ARG A 180 13.18 -26.01 -65.52
C ARG A 180 11.80 -26.03 -66.17
N TYR A 181 11.33 -24.86 -66.59
CA TYR A 181 10.08 -24.72 -67.34
C TYR A 181 10.09 -25.59 -68.60
N THR A 182 9.00 -26.30 -68.84
CA THR A 182 8.71 -27.01 -70.10
C THR A 182 7.23 -26.83 -70.46
N ASN A 183 6.88 -26.96 -71.74
CA ASN A 183 5.48 -26.90 -72.16
C ASN A 183 4.60 -27.99 -71.52
N ALA A 184 5.21 -29.09 -71.06
CA ALA A 184 4.52 -30.16 -70.33
C ALA A 184 4.37 -29.87 -68.82
N ARG A 185 5.08 -28.88 -68.27
CA ARG A 185 5.06 -28.47 -66.86
C ARG A 185 5.10 -26.94 -66.72
N PRO A 186 4.08 -26.21 -67.19
CA PRO A 186 4.05 -24.76 -67.04
C PRO A 186 3.80 -24.41 -65.57
N ALA A 187 4.82 -23.91 -64.87
CA ALA A 187 4.74 -23.49 -63.47
C ALA A 187 4.07 -22.10 -63.28
N GLY A 188 3.54 -21.51 -64.34
CA GLY A 188 3.02 -20.13 -64.38
C GLY A 188 4.06 -19.09 -64.78
N GLN A 189 3.63 -17.82 -64.85
CA GLN A 189 4.50 -16.67 -65.09
C GLN A 189 5.18 -16.28 -63.78
N GLN A 190 6.51 -16.26 -63.72
CA GLN A 190 7.23 -15.81 -62.53
C GLN A 190 6.79 -14.39 -62.17
N GLN A 191 6.36 -14.18 -60.94
CA GLN A 191 5.85 -12.89 -60.49
C GLN A 191 6.74 -12.30 -59.40
N TYR A 192 6.96 -10.99 -59.47
CA TYR A 192 7.67 -10.22 -58.45
C TYR A 192 6.82 -9.02 -58.07
N ASP A 193 6.51 -8.92 -56.78
CA ASP A 193 5.51 -8.01 -56.26
C ASP A 193 6.09 -7.09 -55.19
N VAL A 194 5.65 -5.83 -55.24
CA VAL A 194 5.87 -4.86 -54.17
C VAL A 194 4.52 -4.53 -53.56
N ASN A 195 4.36 -4.78 -52.27
CA ASN A 195 3.09 -4.65 -51.56
C ASN A 195 3.20 -3.68 -50.39
N ILE A 196 2.16 -2.87 -50.21
CA ILE A 196 1.95 -1.99 -49.07
C ILE A 196 0.59 -2.30 -48.47
N SER A 197 0.57 -2.77 -47.23
CA SER A 197 -0.65 -3.01 -46.46
C SER A 197 -0.82 -1.92 -45.42
N TYR A 198 -1.90 -1.14 -45.51
CA TYR A 198 -2.20 -0.07 -44.57
C TYR A 198 -3.43 -0.42 -43.71
N PRO A 199 -3.28 -0.60 -42.39
CA PRO A 199 -4.40 -0.85 -41.49
C PRO A 199 -5.22 0.43 -41.24
N ILE A 200 -6.52 0.33 -41.44
CA ILE A 200 -7.50 1.39 -41.22
C ILE A 200 -8.33 1.04 -39.98
N ASP A 201 -8.24 1.87 -38.96
CA ASP A 201 -9.04 1.76 -37.73
C ASP A 201 -10.49 2.20 -38.00
N VAL A 202 -11.38 1.21 -38.20
CA VAL A 202 -12.81 1.42 -38.45
C VAL A 202 -13.66 1.50 -37.17
N SER A 203 -13.20 0.89 -36.08
CA SER A 203 -13.97 0.80 -34.81
C SER A 203 -13.51 1.80 -33.75
N ARG A 204 -12.69 2.78 -34.14
CA ARG A 204 -12.16 3.84 -33.27
C ARG A 204 -11.35 3.28 -32.09
N LYS A 205 -10.67 2.14 -32.26
CA LYS A 205 -9.84 1.50 -31.23
C LYS A 205 -8.79 2.46 -30.69
N ARG A 206 -8.19 3.26 -31.56
CA ARG A 206 -7.21 4.28 -31.18
C ARG A 206 -7.81 5.25 -30.17
N ARG A 207 -9.01 5.79 -30.45
CA ARG A 207 -9.70 6.72 -29.53
C ARG A 207 -9.96 6.07 -28.17
N SER A 208 -10.41 4.81 -28.15
CA SER A 208 -10.65 4.08 -26.90
C SER A 208 -9.34 3.79 -26.14
N ARG A 209 -8.27 3.38 -26.82
CA ARG A 209 -6.94 3.19 -26.22
C ARG A 209 -6.40 4.47 -25.61
N THR A 210 -6.49 5.59 -26.33
CA THR A 210 -6.07 6.91 -25.82
C THR A 210 -6.90 7.32 -24.60
N LEU A 211 -8.22 7.04 -24.60
CA LEU A 211 -9.08 7.33 -23.46
C LEU A 211 -8.68 6.53 -22.22
N VAL A 212 -8.44 5.22 -22.37
CA VAL A 212 -7.96 4.35 -21.27
C VAL A 212 -6.65 4.88 -20.70
N ALA A 213 -5.65 5.15 -21.55
CA ALA A 213 -4.36 5.70 -21.12
C ALA A 213 -4.52 7.06 -20.39
N THR A 214 -5.40 7.92 -20.89
CA THR A 214 -5.69 9.22 -20.25
C THR A 214 -6.33 9.04 -18.86
N ARG A 215 -7.23 8.07 -18.69
CA ARG A 215 -7.82 7.76 -17.39
C ARG A 215 -6.82 7.11 -16.45
N ALA A 216 -5.95 6.24 -16.95
CA ALA A 216 -4.88 5.62 -16.17
C ALA A 216 -3.91 6.66 -15.60
N LYS A 217 -3.52 7.67 -16.38
CA LYS A 217 -2.71 8.80 -15.89
C LYS A 217 -3.36 9.51 -14.69
N ARG A 218 -4.66 9.78 -14.75
CA ARG A 218 -5.38 10.43 -13.63
C ARG A 218 -5.38 9.58 -12.36
N VAL A 219 -5.47 8.26 -12.50
CA VAL A 219 -5.34 7.34 -11.36
C VAL A 219 -3.95 7.47 -10.73
N LEU A 220 -2.90 7.48 -11.54
CA LEU A 220 -1.51 7.65 -11.07
C LEU A 220 -1.30 9.01 -10.39
N GLU A 221 -1.88 10.09 -10.91
CA GLU A 221 -1.86 11.41 -10.26
C GLU A 221 -2.47 11.36 -8.86
N ALA A 222 -3.62 10.69 -8.69
CA ALA A 222 -4.26 10.54 -7.37
C ALA A 222 -3.49 9.59 -6.44
N GLN A 223 -2.92 8.50 -6.97
CA GLN A 223 -2.06 7.59 -6.20
C GLN A 223 -0.77 8.29 -5.73
N TYR A 224 -0.21 9.19 -6.53
CA TYR A 224 0.90 10.04 -6.12
C TYR A 224 0.51 10.97 -4.96
N GLN A 225 -0.66 11.60 -5.03
CA GLN A 225 -1.18 12.40 -3.91
C GLN A 225 -1.40 11.57 -2.63
N ASP A 226 -1.83 10.32 -2.75
CA ASP A 226 -1.93 9.43 -1.59
C ASP A 226 -0.56 9.05 -1.02
N ALA A 227 0.43 8.80 -1.88
CA ALA A 227 1.79 8.56 -1.44
C ALA A 227 2.35 9.78 -0.68
N VAL A 228 2.09 11.00 -1.16
CA VAL A 228 2.45 12.25 -0.47
C VAL A 228 1.78 12.31 0.91
N ARG A 229 0.47 12.01 1.00
CA ARG A 229 -0.26 11.98 2.27
C ARG A 229 0.35 10.99 3.27
N GLN A 230 0.67 9.78 2.83
CA GLN A 230 1.30 8.75 3.66
C GLN A 230 2.70 9.18 4.12
N THR A 231 3.52 9.75 3.22
CA THR A 231 4.84 10.27 3.59
C THR A 231 4.76 11.40 4.62
N ILE A 232 3.77 12.30 4.51
CA ILE A 232 3.54 13.34 5.53
C ILE A 232 3.20 12.72 6.90
N ASP A 233 2.39 11.66 6.93
CA ASP A 233 2.05 10.94 8.16
C ASP A 233 3.30 10.30 8.79
N ASP A 234 4.07 9.56 7.99
CA ASP A 234 5.31 8.90 8.43
C ASP A 234 6.30 9.91 9.03
N ILE A 235 6.53 11.04 8.34
CA ILE A 235 7.38 12.12 8.84
C ILE A 235 6.82 12.70 10.12
N GLY A 236 5.51 12.94 10.18
CA GLY A 236 4.85 13.46 11.37
C GLY A 236 5.06 12.55 12.58
N LEU A 237 4.84 11.25 12.43
CA LEU A 237 5.04 10.26 13.49
C LEU A 237 6.50 10.22 13.93
N THR A 238 7.44 10.07 13.00
CA THR A 238 8.88 10.03 13.32
C THR A 238 9.40 11.34 13.92
N PHE A 239 8.84 12.49 13.52
CA PHE A 239 9.17 13.78 14.12
C PHE A 239 8.71 13.86 15.57
N VAL A 240 7.49 13.42 15.87
CA VAL A 240 6.97 13.34 17.24
C VAL A 240 7.78 12.35 18.08
N ASP A 241 8.24 11.25 17.49
CA ASP A 241 9.09 10.26 18.17
C ASP A 241 10.47 10.83 18.49
N THR A 242 11.02 11.65 17.59
CA THR A 242 12.27 12.38 17.83
C THR A 242 12.10 13.42 18.94
N LEU A 243 10.99 14.15 18.96
CA LEU A 243 10.65 15.07 20.07
C LEU A 243 10.52 14.33 21.41
N ALA A 244 9.85 13.16 21.41
CA ALA A 244 9.70 12.32 22.58
C ALA A 244 11.05 11.82 23.12
N ALA A 245 11.94 11.37 22.22
CA ALA A 245 13.27 10.91 22.60
C ALA A 245 14.13 12.06 23.17
N ARG A 246 14.07 13.26 22.56
CA ARG A 246 14.71 14.47 23.09
C ARG A 246 14.23 14.80 24.50
N GLN A 247 12.91 14.76 24.73
CA GLN A 247 12.33 15.03 26.04
C GLN A 247 12.74 13.97 27.07
N THR A 248 12.86 12.71 26.65
CA THR A 248 13.36 11.61 27.49
C THR A 248 14.81 11.84 27.91
N VAL A 249 15.69 12.30 27.02
CA VAL A 249 17.07 12.69 27.34
C VAL A 249 17.10 13.85 28.34
N ARG A 250 16.35 14.93 28.07
CA ARG A 250 16.27 16.10 28.97
C ARG A 250 15.84 15.68 30.37
N TYR A 251 14.81 14.84 30.45
CA TYR A 251 14.36 14.28 31.70
C TYR A 251 15.47 13.45 32.38
N ALA A 252 16.03 12.45 31.71
CA ALA A 252 17.00 11.56 32.31
C ALA A 252 18.21 12.33 32.89
N ASN A 253 18.63 13.40 32.21
CA ASN A 253 19.68 14.30 32.70
C ASN A 253 19.28 15.08 33.96
N LYS A 254 18.06 15.64 34.04
CA LYS A 254 17.53 16.28 35.26
C LYS A 254 17.43 15.29 36.42
N SER A 255 17.03 14.06 36.11
CA SER A 255 16.96 12.94 37.05
C SER A 255 18.31 12.63 37.70
N VAL A 256 19.36 12.55 36.88
CA VAL A 256 20.75 12.35 37.33
C VAL A 256 21.21 13.52 38.20
N GLN A 257 20.94 14.76 37.81
CA GLN A 257 21.30 15.97 38.57
C GLN A 257 20.62 16.00 39.96
N GLY A 258 19.33 15.67 40.02
CA GLY A 258 18.59 15.59 41.28
C GLY A 258 19.13 14.50 42.22
N LEU A 259 19.41 13.32 41.69
CA LEU A 259 19.97 12.20 42.46
C LEU A 259 21.43 12.43 42.89
N GLU A 260 22.21 13.15 42.10
CA GLU A 260 23.56 13.58 42.50
C GLU A 260 23.49 14.50 43.73
N THR A 261 22.59 15.48 43.69
CA THR A 261 22.35 16.41 44.81
C THR A 261 21.90 15.64 46.05
N LEU A 262 20.94 14.72 45.91
CA LEU A 262 20.48 13.87 47.01
C LEU A 262 21.61 13.02 47.58
N LEU A 263 22.39 12.35 46.72
CA LEU A 263 23.54 11.53 47.14
C LEU A 263 24.57 12.35 47.93
N SER A 264 24.84 13.59 47.52
CA SER A 264 25.75 14.48 48.24
C SER A 264 25.24 14.79 49.66
N ARG A 265 23.94 15.10 49.81
CA ARG A 265 23.30 15.38 51.11
C ARG A 265 23.25 14.13 51.99
N THR A 266 22.87 12.99 51.45
CA THR A 266 22.82 11.72 52.19
C THR A 266 24.20 11.30 52.69
N ARG A 267 25.28 11.55 51.93
CA ARG A 267 26.67 11.33 52.39
C ARG A 267 27.01 12.20 53.60
N GLN A 268 26.61 13.47 53.60
CA GLN A 268 26.85 14.38 54.73
C GLN A 268 26.07 13.96 55.97
N LEU A 269 24.80 13.55 55.81
CA LEU A 269 23.97 13.06 56.92
C LEU A 269 24.50 11.74 57.51
N HIS A 270 24.96 10.81 56.66
CA HIS A 270 25.61 9.58 57.11
C HIS A 270 26.91 9.86 57.88
N ALA A 271 27.74 10.80 57.41
CA ALA A 271 28.96 11.20 58.12
C ALA A 271 28.67 11.80 59.52
N LYS A 272 27.48 12.37 59.71
CA LYS A 272 26.98 12.89 60.99
C LYS A 272 26.23 11.82 61.82
N GLY A 273 26.17 10.57 61.37
CA GLY A 273 25.46 9.47 62.03
C GLY A 273 23.93 9.55 61.95
N ALA A 274 23.37 10.50 61.20
CA ALA A 274 21.93 10.75 61.11
C ALA A 274 21.20 9.81 60.13
N VAL A 275 21.93 9.08 59.28
CA VAL A 275 21.37 8.19 58.25
C VAL A 275 22.18 6.89 58.19
N SER A 276 21.52 5.76 57.96
CA SER A 276 22.16 4.45 57.91
C SER A 276 22.98 4.21 56.63
N LEU A 277 23.94 3.27 56.68
CA LEU A 277 24.68 2.85 55.48
C LEU A 277 23.77 2.23 54.42
N SER A 278 22.69 1.57 54.84
CA SER A 278 21.66 1.01 53.94
C SER A 278 21.00 2.10 53.10
N ASP A 279 20.59 3.19 53.74
CA ASP A 279 19.96 4.34 53.08
C ASP A 279 20.92 5.03 52.10
N LEU A 280 22.19 5.21 52.49
CA LEU A 280 23.23 5.74 51.61
C LEU A 280 23.44 4.84 50.37
N ASN A 281 23.53 3.53 50.57
CA ASN A 281 23.69 2.57 49.47
C ASN A 281 22.48 2.57 48.54
N ARG A 282 21.26 2.73 49.07
CA ARG A 282 20.03 2.84 48.27
C ARG A 282 20.07 4.05 47.34
N VAL A 283 20.42 5.23 47.85
CA VAL A 283 20.57 6.45 47.03
C VAL A 283 21.69 6.28 45.99
N LYS A 284 22.80 5.63 46.36
CA LYS A 284 23.92 5.34 45.44
C LYS A 284 23.49 4.42 44.29
N ILE A 285 22.69 3.38 44.55
CA ILE A 285 22.13 2.51 43.51
C ILE A 285 21.25 3.33 42.58
N GLN A 286 20.33 4.15 43.11
CA GLN A 286 19.43 4.96 42.29
C GLN A 286 20.19 5.92 41.36
N PHE A 287 21.20 6.61 41.88
CA PHE A 287 22.05 7.48 41.06
C PHE A 287 22.74 6.72 39.92
N ARG A 288 23.28 5.52 40.18
CA ARG A 288 23.96 4.72 39.16
C ARG A 288 22.99 4.20 38.10
N THR A 289 21.80 3.76 38.50
CA THR A 289 20.75 3.32 37.58
C THR A 289 20.25 4.48 36.71
N ALA A 290 20.03 5.66 37.30
CA ALA A 290 19.63 6.85 36.55
C ALA A 290 20.68 7.27 35.51
N ARG A 291 21.98 7.16 35.85
CA ARG A 291 23.06 7.46 34.91
C ARG A 291 23.11 6.48 33.73
N LEU A 292 22.86 5.19 33.97
CA LEU A 292 22.71 4.21 32.89
C LEU A 292 21.48 4.55 32.02
N GLY A 293 20.36 4.92 32.64
CA GLY A 293 19.16 5.37 31.94
C GLY A 293 19.37 6.59 31.05
N ALA A 294 20.15 7.58 31.50
CA ALA A 294 20.49 8.75 30.70
C ALA A 294 21.33 8.39 29.47
N SER A 295 22.28 7.47 29.62
CA SER A 295 23.06 6.96 28.48
C SER A 295 22.19 6.19 27.47
N ASP A 296 21.24 5.39 27.94
CA ASP A 296 20.29 4.68 27.06
C ASP A 296 19.33 5.63 26.34
N ALA A 297 18.85 6.67 27.04
CA ALA A 297 18.02 7.72 26.44
C ALA A 297 18.78 8.48 25.34
N GLU A 298 20.06 8.79 25.55
CA GLU A 298 20.88 9.46 24.54
C GLU A 298 21.05 8.61 23.29
N VAL A 299 21.35 7.32 23.45
CA VAL A 299 21.43 6.38 22.32
C VAL A 299 20.10 6.30 21.57
N SER A 300 18.97 6.28 22.29
CA SER A 300 17.63 6.27 21.69
C SER A 300 17.32 7.56 20.93
N TYR A 301 17.76 8.73 21.43
CA TYR A 301 17.62 10.00 20.72
C TYR A 301 18.44 10.03 19.43
N GLN A 302 19.69 9.55 19.46
CA GLN A 302 20.50 9.44 18.26
C GLN A 302 19.89 8.48 17.22
N LYS A 303 19.25 7.38 17.67
CA LYS A 303 18.52 6.48 16.78
C LYS A 303 17.32 7.18 16.13
N ALA A 304 16.49 7.88 16.91
CA ALA A 304 15.34 8.62 16.38
C ALA A 304 15.78 9.71 15.37
N LYS A 305 16.88 10.42 15.65
CA LYS A 305 17.47 11.39 14.70
C LYS A 305 17.89 10.73 13.38
N LYS A 306 18.49 9.54 13.43
CA LYS A 306 18.88 8.78 12.24
C LYS A 306 17.67 8.29 11.43
N GLU A 307 16.61 7.85 12.10
CA GLU A 307 15.35 7.48 11.45
C GLU A 307 14.69 8.68 10.77
N LEU A 308 14.64 9.84 11.43
CA LEU A 308 14.16 11.08 10.82
C LEU A 308 15.02 11.50 9.63
N ALA A 309 16.35 11.48 9.76
CA ALA A 309 17.27 11.82 8.68
C ALA A 309 17.09 10.92 7.45
N ALA A 310 16.82 9.62 7.65
CA ALA A 310 16.54 8.68 6.58
C ALA A 310 15.27 9.06 5.79
N LEU A 311 14.18 9.43 6.49
CA LEU A 311 12.94 9.91 5.83
C LEU A 311 13.13 11.24 5.09
N LEU A 312 13.98 12.12 5.63
CA LEU A 312 14.38 13.38 5.00
C LEU A 312 15.35 13.19 3.83
N ASN A 313 15.82 11.95 3.60
CA ASN A 313 16.87 11.62 2.65
C ASN A 313 18.14 12.47 2.84
N SER A 314 18.50 12.74 4.10
CA SER A 314 19.71 13.47 4.48
C SER A 314 20.88 12.50 4.66
N PRO A 315 22.13 12.89 4.32
CA PRO A 315 23.31 12.08 4.59
C PRO A 315 23.44 11.70 6.06
N THR A 316 23.97 10.51 6.35
CA THR A 316 24.12 9.97 7.71
C THR A 316 24.94 10.90 8.61
N GLU A 317 25.92 11.61 8.05
CA GLU A 317 26.77 12.56 8.78
C GLU A 317 25.99 13.80 9.24
N GLN A 318 24.91 14.16 8.54
CA GLN A 318 24.04 15.28 8.91
C GLN A 318 22.99 14.87 9.95
N ALA A 319 22.69 13.57 10.08
CA ALA A 319 21.69 13.05 11.02
C ALA A 319 22.02 13.42 12.48
N GLU A 320 23.30 13.39 12.86
CA GLU A 320 23.75 13.71 14.23
C GLU A 320 23.67 15.22 14.53
N ILE A 321 23.57 16.07 13.51
CA ILE A 321 23.49 17.53 13.63
C ILE A 321 22.04 18.01 13.70
N ILE A 322 21.07 17.21 13.22
CA ILE A 322 19.66 17.60 13.21
C ILE A 322 19.17 17.79 14.64
N GLU A 323 18.74 19.00 14.97
CA GLU A 323 17.99 19.30 16.17
C GLU A 323 16.56 19.65 15.78
N VAL A 324 15.58 18.99 16.39
CA VAL A 324 14.17 19.26 16.14
C VAL A 324 13.69 20.45 16.96
N ARG A 325 12.68 21.16 16.45
CA ARG A 325 11.99 22.26 17.14
C ARG A 325 10.48 22.05 17.20
N GLY A 326 9.92 22.04 18.40
CA GLY A 326 8.48 21.95 18.68
C GLY A 326 8.19 21.46 20.10
N SER A 327 6.99 21.79 20.58
CA SER A 327 6.47 21.31 21.86
C SER A 327 5.67 20.00 21.68
N ILE A 328 5.75 19.14 22.69
CA ILE A 328 4.86 17.97 22.83
C ILE A 328 3.50 18.41 23.40
N ASP A 329 3.50 19.47 24.21
CA ASP A 329 2.30 20.06 24.80
C ASP A 329 1.73 21.15 23.89
N LEU A 330 0.72 20.78 23.10
CA LEU A 330 -0.04 21.71 22.28
C LEU A 330 -1.50 21.72 22.70
N GLN A 331 -1.97 22.84 23.24
CA GLN A 331 -3.38 23.03 23.49
C GLN A 331 -4.07 23.41 22.18
N THR A 332 -4.92 22.52 21.68
CA THR A 332 -5.73 22.78 20.47
C THR A 332 -7.22 22.70 20.76
N SER A 333 -7.98 23.40 19.91
CA SER A 333 -9.44 23.40 19.94
C SER A 333 -9.99 21.97 19.71
N PRO A 334 -11.21 21.68 20.20
CA PRO A 334 -11.88 20.44 19.84
C PRO A 334 -12.02 20.31 18.31
N PRO A 335 -12.02 19.07 17.77
CA PRO A 335 -12.14 18.83 16.36
C PRO A 335 -13.54 19.22 15.90
N PRO A 336 -13.74 19.47 14.59
CA PRO A 336 -15.07 19.52 14.00
C PRO A 336 -15.86 18.22 14.27
N PRO A 337 -17.20 18.25 14.20
CA PRO A 337 -18.04 17.06 14.38
C PRO A 337 -17.62 15.89 13.47
N VAL A 338 -17.74 14.66 13.98
CA VAL A 338 -17.30 13.45 13.27
C VAL A 338 -18.00 13.29 11.92
N GLU A 339 -19.25 13.72 11.79
CA GLU A 339 -20.01 13.68 10.54
C GLU A 339 -19.43 14.63 9.48
N GLU A 340 -18.97 15.80 9.91
CA GLU A 340 -18.32 16.78 9.03
C GLU A 340 -16.96 16.25 8.54
N LEU A 341 -16.15 15.71 9.46
CA LEU A 341 -14.86 15.09 9.13
C LEU A 341 -15.02 13.88 8.22
N SER A 342 -16.06 13.06 8.44
CA SER A 342 -16.37 11.90 7.61
C SER A 342 -16.74 12.30 6.19
N ARG A 343 -17.59 13.33 6.04
CA ARG A 343 -17.95 13.87 4.72
C ARG A 343 -16.73 14.45 4.01
N LEU A 344 -15.91 15.22 4.73
CA LEU A 344 -14.68 15.78 4.18
C LEU A 344 -13.73 14.68 3.70
N ALA A 345 -13.50 13.64 4.52
CA ALA A 345 -12.66 12.51 4.16
C ALA A 345 -13.17 11.78 2.92
N LEU A 346 -14.48 11.56 2.80
CA LEU A 346 -15.07 10.95 1.61
C LEU A 346 -14.89 11.82 0.35
N GLU A 347 -14.68 13.13 0.47
CA GLU A 347 -14.49 14.03 -0.66
C GLU A 347 -13.02 14.15 -1.06
N VAL A 348 -12.11 14.34 -0.09
CA VAL A 348 -10.74 14.79 -0.34
C VAL A 348 -9.69 13.68 -0.27
N ARG A 349 -9.97 12.53 0.35
CA ARG A 349 -8.93 11.51 0.59
C ARG A 349 -8.38 10.95 -0.74
N PRO A 350 -7.07 11.08 -1.02
CA PRO A 350 -6.51 10.77 -2.34
C PRO A 350 -6.63 9.29 -2.76
N ASP A 351 -6.56 8.34 -1.83
CA ASP A 351 -6.79 6.92 -2.11
C ASP A 351 -8.20 6.64 -2.64
N LEU A 352 -9.22 7.25 -2.03
CA LEU A 352 -10.60 7.13 -2.49
C LEU A 352 -10.82 7.82 -3.84
N VAL A 353 -10.18 8.98 -4.06
CA VAL A 353 -10.16 9.65 -5.37
C VAL A 353 -9.53 8.75 -6.43
N ALA A 354 -8.43 8.05 -6.11
CA ALA A 354 -7.78 7.11 -7.01
C ALA A 354 -8.72 5.95 -7.39
N TYR A 355 -9.47 5.38 -6.44
CA TYR A 355 -10.46 4.34 -6.72
C TYR A 355 -11.61 4.84 -7.61
N ARG A 356 -12.14 6.04 -7.36
CA ARG A 356 -13.19 6.65 -8.20
C ARG A 356 -12.70 6.89 -9.63
N LEU A 357 -11.45 7.32 -9.80
CA LEU A 357 -10.82 7.46 -11.11
C LEU A 357 -10.53 6.09 -11.75
N GLY A 358 -10.19 5.09 -10.92
CA GLY A 358 -10.01 3.70 -11.31
C GLY A 358 -11.28 3.10 -11.90
N LEU A 359 -12.45 3.41 -11.32
CA LEU A 359 -13.75 3.03 -11.87
C LEU A 359 -13.98 3.64 -13.26
N LYS A 360 -13.68 4.94 -13.42
CA LYS A 360 -13.76 5.62 -14.74
C LYS A 360 -12.81 5.00 -15.78
N ARG A 361 -11.64 4.51 -15.35
CA ARG A 361 -10.71 3.77 -16.20
C ARG A 361 -11.29 2.41 -16.59
N ALA A 362 -11.81 1.64 -15.63
CA ALA A 362 -12.42 0.34 -15.87
C ALA A 362 -13.62 0.45 -16.84
N GLU A 363 -14.44 1.49 -16.72
CA GLU A 363 -15.50 1.80 -17.69
C GLU A 363 -14.96 2.08 -19.11
N ALA A 364 -13.84 2.80 -19.21
CA ALA A 364 -13.17 3.04 -20.49
C ALA A 364 -12.59 1.75 -21.09
N ASP A 365 -12.11 0.83 -20.25
CA ASP A 365 -11.62 -0.49 -20.67
C ASP A 365 -12.74 -1.34 -21.29
N VAL A 366 -13.98 -1.26 -20.79
CA VAL A 366 -15.14 -1.87 -21.45
C VAL A 366 -15.34 -1.28 -22.85
N GLY A 367 -15.23 0.05 -22.99
CA GLY A 367 -15.30 0.73 -24.29
C GLY A 367 -14.20 0.29 -25.26
N LEU A 368 -12.98 0.06 -24.77
CA LEU A 368 -11.88 -0.48 -25.55
C LEU A 368 -12.11 -1.94 -25.95
N ALA A 369 -12.54 -2.79 -25.02
CA ALA A 369 -12.86 -4.19 -25.29
C ALA A 369 -13.96 -4.32 -26.36
N ARG A 370 -14.97 -3.45 -26.30
CA ARG A 370 -16.03 -3.36 -27.33
C ARG A 370 -15.51 -2.88 -28.68
N ALA A 371 -14.60 -1.90 -28.71
CA ALA A 371 -13.97 -1.45 -29.96
C ALA A 371 -13.13 -2.56 -30.62
N ASN A 372 -12.51 -3.41 -29.81
CA ASN A 372 -11.73 -4.56 -30.27
C ASN A 372 -12.56 -5.73 -30.82
N ARG A 373 -13.90 -5.64 -30.80
CA ARG A 373 -14.78 -6.63 -31.45
C ARG A 373 -14.56 -6.74 -32.96
N LEU A 374 -14.32 -5.60 -33.62
CA LEU A 374 -14.03 -5.56 -35.05
C LEU A 374 -12.52 -5.50 -35.25
N GLN A 375 -11.96 -6.32 -36.14
CA GLN A 375 -10.56 -6.20 -36.54
C GLN A 375 -10.36 -5.01 -37.50
N ASP A 376 -9.11 -4.58 -37.70
CA ASP A 376 -8.82 -3.45 -38.59
C ASP A 376 -9.02 -3.86 -40.06
N VAL A 377 -9.42 -2.90 -40.90
CA VAL A 377 -9.57 -3.12 -42.35
C VAL A 377 -8.23 -2.81 -43.01
N TYR A 378 -7.70 -3.74 -43.81
CA TYR A 378 -6.41 -3.54 -44.47
C TYR A 378 -6.64 -3.06 -45.90
N LEU A 379 -6.11 -1.89 -46.23
CA LEU A 379 -5.99 -1.44 -47.61
C LEU A 379 -4.71 -2.04 -48.18
N LEU A 380 -4.84 -2.85 -49.23
CA LEU A 380 -3.73 -3.52 -49.89
C LEU A 380 -3.45 -2.76 -51.18
N PHE A 381 -2.30 -2.11 -51.27
CA PHE A 381 -1.85 -1.44 -52.46
C PHE A 381 -0.59 -2.11 -52.99
N GLN A 382 -0.68 -2.63 -54.20
CA GLN A 382 0.42 -3.25 -54.92
C GLN A 382 0.82 -2.30 -56.05
N PRO A 383 1.70 -1.31 -55.78
CA PRO A 383 2.07 -0.31 -56.77
C PRO A 383 2.79 -0.91 -57.98
N TYR A 384 3.42 -2.07 -57.82
CA TYR A 384 4.22 -2.70 -58.86
C TYR A 384 4.18 -4.22 -58.77
N THR A 385 3.85 -4.82 -59.90
CA THR A 385 3.95 -6.25 -60.19
C THR A 385 4.68 -6.40 -61.51
N PHE A 386 5.71 -7.25 -61.54
CA PHE A 386 6.35 -7.70 -62.76
C PHE A 386 6.01 -9.17 -63.00
N GLN A 387 5.48 -9.48 -64.19
CA GLN A 387 5.17 -10.84 -64.63
C GLN A 387 6.09 -11.22 -65.78
N ASP A 388 6.94 -12.23 -65.56
CA ASP A 388 7.80 -12.76 -66.60
C ASP A 388 7.03 -13.71 -67.52
N ASN A 389 6.75 -13.21 -68.73
CA ASN A 389 6.05 -13.96 -69.75
C ASN A 389 7.00 -14.65 -70.74
N SER A 390 8.32 -14.49 -70.53
CA SER A 390 9.35 -15.08 -71.40
C SER A 390 9.24 -16.61 -71.56
N PRO A 391 8.84 -17.41 -70.55
CA PRO A 391 8.66 -18.85 -70.72
C PRO A 391 7.53 -19.21 -71.70
N PHE A 392 6.60 -18.29 -71.95
CA PHE A 392 5.48 -18.45 -72.88
C PHE A 392 5.74 -17.82 -74.25
N GLY A 393 6.95 -17.31 -74.51
CA GLY A 393 7.30 -16.63 -75.76
C GLY A 393 6.63 -15.26 -75.92
N LEU A 394 6.13 -14.67 -74.83
CA LEU A 394 5.45 -13.37 -74.82
C LEU A 394 6.33 -12.31 -74.12
N LYS A 395 6.05 -11.03 -74.36
CA LYS A 395 6.71 -9.93 -73.65
C LYS A 395 6.21 -9.85 -72.21
N SER A 396 7.15 -9.75 -71.27
CA SER A 396 6.86 -9.55 -69.85
C SER A 396 6.13 -8.23 -69.61
N GLY A 397 5.27 -8.20 -68.60
CA GLY A 397 4.36 -7.08 -68.33
C GLY A 397 4.51 -6.54 -66.91
N THR A 398 4.10 -5.29 -66.74
CA THR A 398 4.00 -4.64 -65.42
C THR A 398 2.57 -4.19 -65.15
N SER A 399 2.11 -4.34 -63.92
CA SER A 399 0.77 -3.93 -63.49
C SER A 399 0.78 -3.39 -62.07
N TRP A 400 -0.37 -2.87 -61.64
CA TRP A 400 -0.64 -2.46 -60.27
C TRP A 400 -1.97 -3.04 -59.81
N SER A 401 -2.13 -3.22 -58.51
CA SER A 401 -3.38 -3.71 -57.92
C SER A 401 -3.78 -2.92 -56.68
N LEU A 402 -5.09 -2.84 -56.45
CA LEU A 402 -5.67 -2.25 -55.25
C LEU A 402 -6.71 -3.22 -54.72
N GLY A 403 -6.50 -3.68 -53.49
CA GLY A 403 -7.39 -4.59 -52.78
C GLY A 403 -7.75 -4.04 -51.41
N MET A 404 -8.75 -4.66 -50.80
CA MET A 404 -9.14 -4.39 -49.42
C MET A 404 -9.46 -5.70 -48.74
N SER A 405 -8.88 -5.92 -47.57
CA SER A 405 -9.15 -7.08 -46.73
C SER A 405 -9.94 -6.66 -45.50
N ILE A 406 -11.17 -7.17 -45.38
CA ILE A 406 -12.07 -6.89 -44.26
C ILE A 406 -12.22 -8.19 -43.45
N PRO A 407 -11.56 -8.30 -42.29
CA PRO A 407 -11.77 -9.43 -41.40
C PRO A 407 -13.19 -9.41 -40.80
N LEU A 408 -13.94 -10.49 -40.98
CA LEU A 408 -15.31 -10.64 -40.46
C LEU A 408 -15.32 -11.42 -39.14
N PRO A 409 -15.73 -10.81 -38.00
CA PRO A 409 -15.71 -11.46 -36.69
C PRO A 409 -16.94 -12.38 -36.51
N ILE A 410 -16.87 -13.58 -37.09
CA ILE A 410 -17.95 -14.57 -37.04
C ILE A 410 -17.98 -15.25 -35.66
N SER A 411 -16.88 -15.94 -35.28
CA SER A 411 -16.80 -16.71 -34.03
C SER A 411 -16.17 -15.93 -32.87
N ASN A 412 -15.13 -15.14 -33.16
CA ASN A 412 -14.43 -14.33 -32.17
C ASN A 412 -14.84 -12.86 -32.31
N ARG A 413 -15.74 -12.42 -31.42
CA ARG A 413 -16.23 -11.05 -31.30
C ARG A 413 -15.65 -10.36 -30.06
N ASN A 414 -14.54 -10.87 -29.54
CA ASN A 414 -13.91 -10.44 -28.29
C ASN A 414 -14.82 -10.58 -27.05
N GLN A 415 -15.79 -11.51 -27.09
CA GLN A 415 -16.84 -11.63 -26.06
C GLN A 415 -16.30 -11.89 -24.65
N GLY A 416 -15.25 -12.71 -24.50
CA GLY A 416 -14.65 -13.01 -23.20
C GLY A 416 -13.92 -11.82 -22.58
N ALA A 417 -13.20 -11.03 -23.39
CA ALA A 417 -12.52 -9.83 -22.89
C ALA A 417 -13.52 -8.73 -22.52
N ILE A 418 -14.62 -8.58 -23.28
CA ILE A 418 -15.71 -7.67 -22.92
C ILE A 418 -16.30 -8.06 -21.57
N ARG A 419 -16.63 -9.36 -21.39
CA ARG A 419 -17.19 -9.85 -20.14
C ARG A 419 -16.24 -9.68 -18.96
N ARG A 420 -14.95 -9.92 -19.15
CA ARG A 420 -13.90 -9.66 -18.14
C ARG A 420 -13.86 -8.17 -17.76
N ALA A 421 -13.88 -7.27 -18.73
CA ALA A 421 -13.85 -5.83 -18.46
C ALA A 421 -15.10 -5.37 -17.70
N GLU A 422 -16.28 -5.91 -18.02
CA GLU A 422 -17.53 -5.62 -17.29
C GLU A 422 -17.48 -6.13 -15.85
N LEU A 423 -16.96 -7.34 -15.62
CA LEU A 423 -16.74 -7.87 -14.26
C LEU A 423 -15.73 -7.03 -13.48
N ASN A 424 -14.68 -6.53 -14.14
CA ASN A 424 -13.71 -5.64 -13.51
C ASN A 424 -14.35 -4.34 -13.02
N VAL A 425 -15.29 -3.75 -13.78
CA VAL A 425 -16.08 -2.59 -13.32
C VAL A 425 -16.84 -2.93 -12.04
N THR A 426 -17.54 -4.06 -12.01
CA THR A 426 -18.29 -4.50 -10.81
C THR A 426 -17.36 -4.75 -9.62
N GLN A 427 -16.20 -5.38 -9.85
CA GLN A 427 -15.19 -5.59 -8.82
C GLN A 427 -14.70 -4.25 -8.25
N THR A 428 -14.31 -3.30 -9.11
CA THR A 428 -13.83 -1.98 -8.67
C THR A 428 -14.91 -1.20 -7.90
N GLN A 429 -16.20 -1.34 -8.25
CA GLN A 429 -17.30 -0.75 -7.49
C GLN A 429 -17.40 -1.32 -6.07
N ILE A 430 -17.25 -2.65 -5.94
CA ILE A 430 -17.27 -3.32 -4.63
C ILE A 430 -16.06 -2.90 -3.78
N GLU A 431 -14.88 -2.84 -4.38
CA GLU A 431 -13.65 -2.39 -3.72
C GLU A 431 -13.76 -0.92 -3.28
N GLN A 432 -14.31 -0.04 -4.11
CA GLN A 432 -14.59 1.35 -3.75
C GLN A 432 -15.53 1.43 -2.54
N ALA A 433 -16.65 0.71 -2.55
CA ALA A 433 -17.60 0.69 -1.43
C ALA A 433 -16.95 0.13 -0.14
N GLY A 434 -16.04 -0.84 -0.26
CA GLY A 434 -15.24 -1.34 0.85
C GLY A 434 -14.28 -0.30 1.41
N LEU A 435 -13.62 0.47 0.53
CA LEU A 435 -12.73 1.56 0.93
C LEU A 435 -13.51 2.71 1.58
N GLU A 436 -14.67 3.10 1.06
CA GLU A 436 -15.52 4.14 1.65
C GLU A 436 -15.89 3.81 3.10
N ARG A 437 -16.27 2.55 3.38
CA ARG A 437 -16.54 2.08 4.76
C ARG A 437 -15.29 2.11 5.64
N ARG A 438 -14.13 1.78 5.08
CA ARG A 438 -12.85 1.86 5.80
C ARG A 438 -12.50 3.30 6.14
N VAL A 439 -12.64 4.24 5.21
CA VAL A 439 -12.40 5.67 5.45
C VAL A 439 -13.27 6.18 6.61
N LEU A 440 -14.56 5.85 6.60
CA LEU A 440 -15.46 6.22 7.71
C LEU A 440 -15.01 5.63 9.05
N THR A 441 -14.59 4.37 9.06
CA THR A 441 -14.07 3.69 10.26
C THR A 441 -12.76 4.32 10.75
N ASP A 442 -11.86 4.69 9.84
CA ASP A 442 -10.58 5.32 10.14
C ASP A 442 -10.81 6.69 10.82
N VAL A 443 -11.72 7.50 10.27
CA VAL A 443 -12.09 8.81 10.84
C VAL A 443 -12.71 8.64 12.22
N GLU A 444 -13.69 7.74 12.39
CA GLU A 444 -14.32 7.52 13.69
C GLU A 444 -13.32 7.07 14.76
N LYS A 445 -12.39 6.17 14.41
CA LYS A 445 -11.32 5.73 15.31
C LYS A 445 -10.39 6.89 15.68
N ALA A 446 -9.96 7.68 14.69
CA ALA A 446 -9.05 8.80 14.92
C ALA A 446 -9.68 9.88 15.81
N VAL A 447 -10.98 10.19 15.62
CA VAL A 447 -11.72 11.14 16.47
C VAL A 447 -11.82 10.64 17.90
N LYS A 448 -12.24 9.38 18.11
CA LYS A 448 -12.34 8.80 19.47
C LYS A 448 -11.00 8.77 20.19
N GLU A 449 -9.93 8.42 19.47
CA GLU A 449 -8.57 8.41 20.00
C GLU A 449 -8.10 9.81 20.38
N TYR A 450 -8.36 10.81 19.54
CA TYR A 450 -8.09 12.21 19.84
C TYR A 450 -8.85 12.70 21.07
N GLU A 451 -10.16 12.44 21.15
CA GLU A 451 -10.99 12.88 22.29
C GLU A 451 -10.59 12.22 23.60
N PHE A 452 -10.20 10.95 23.56
CA PHE A 452 -9.70 10.22 24.72
C PHE A 452 -8.36 10.80 25.18
N THR A 453 -7.39 10.91 24.27
CA THR A 453 -6.04 11.37 24.61
C THR A 453 -6.03 12.84 25.04
N ARG A 454 -6.84 13.71 24.43
CA ARG A 454 -7.03 15.10 24.85
C ARG A 454 -7.48 15.19 26.30
N ARG A 455 -8.53 14.45 26.67
CA ARG A 455 -9.06 14.45 28.04
C ARG A 455 -8.05 13.88 29.03
N ALA A 456 -7.39 12.78 28.69
CA ALA A 456 -6.38 12.16 29.55
C ALA A 456 -5.18 13.09 29.80
N VAL A 457 -4.71 13.82 28.79
CA VAL A 457 -3.64 14.83 28.95
C VAL A 457 -4.08 15.97 29.87
N GLN A 458 -5.33 16.45 29.72
CA GLN A 458 -5.89 17.50 30.57
C GLN A 458 -5.99 17.05 32.03
N GLU A 459 -6.55 15.87 32.30
CA GLU A 459 -6.68 15.31 33.65
C GLU A 459 -5.31 15.08 34.32
N LEU A 460 -4.34 14.52 33.57
CA LEU A 460 -2.99 14.34 34.08
C LEU A 460 -2.33 15.67 34.44
N ARG A 461 -2.47 16.70 33.59
CA ARG A 461 -1.86 18.02 33.79
C ARG A 461 -2.50 18.80 34.93
N ASP A 462 -3.82 18.88 34.95
CA ASP A 462 -4.55 19.84 35.76
C ASP A 462 -4.89 19.27 37.15
N GLU A 463 -4.98 17.94 37.28
CA GLU A 463 -5.37 17.28 38.54
C GLU A 463 -4.24 16.42 39.13
N ILE A 464 -3.72 15.43 38.37
CA ILE A 464 -2.83 14.39 38.93
C ILE A 464 -1.43 14.95 39.22
N LEU A 465 -0.84 15.67 38.27
CA LEU A 465 0.53 16.18 38.39
C LEU A 465 0.71 17.17 39.55
N PRO A 466 -0.19 18.15 39.77
CA PRO A 466 -0.10 19.05 40.93
C PRO A 466 -0.15 18.30 42.27
N ILE A 467 -1.03 17.29 42.40
CA ILE A 467 -1.17 16.49 43.63
C ILE A 467 0.10 15.67 43.88
N ALA A 468 0.63 15.03 42.84
CA ALA A 468 1.85 14.24 42.93
C ALA A 468 3.08 15.11 43.27
N GLN A 469 3.13 16.33 42.72
CA GLN A 469 4.18 17.31 43.03
C GLN A 469 4.13 17.75 44.50
N GLN A 470 2.94 18.10 45.00
CA GLN A 470 2.74 18.48 46.41
C GLN A 470 3.16 17.36 47.37
N THR A 471 2.80 16.11 47.04
CA THR A 471 3.12 14.93 47.86
C THR A 471 4.63 14.69 47.96
N ARG A 472 5.32 14.81 46.82
CA ARG A 472 6.78 14.74 46.75
C ARG A 472 7.43 15.85 47.58
N ASP A 473 6.99 17.09 47.40
CA ASP A 473 7.58 18.26 48.08
C ASP A 473 7.43 18.20 49.59
N GLU A 474 6.27 17.76 50.06
CA GLU A 474 6.03 17.54 51.48
C GLU A 474 6.91 16.41 52.04
N SER A 475 7.04 15.29 51.30
CA SER A 475 7.90 14.18 51.70
C SER A 475 9.39 14.58 51.74
N LEU A 476 9.83 15.45 50.82
CA LEU A 476 11.18 16.01 50.84
C LEU A 476 11.39 16.89 52.07
N ARG A 477 10.43 17.76 52.39
CA ARG A 477 10.46 18.63 53.56
C ARG A 477 10.64 17.82 54.84
N LEU A 478 9.79 16.80 55.05
CA LEU A 478 9.84 15.91 56.21
C LEU A 478 11.14 15.10 56.30
N TYR A 479 11.67 14.61 55.17
CA TYR A 479 12.97 13.94 55.12
C TYR A 479 14.12 14.88 55.52
N THR A 480 14.13 16.12 55.01
CA THR A 480 15.18 17.09 55.35
C THR A 480 15.10 17.57 56.79
N ALA A 481 13.92 17.57 57.40
CA ALA A 481 13.70 17.85 58.81
C ALA A 481 14.07 16.67 59.74
N GLY A 482 14.31 15.47 59.18
CA GLY A 482 14.61 14.26 59.95
C GLY A 482 13.37 13.58 60.54
N GLU A 483 12.17 14.00 60.16
CA GLU A 483 10.89 13.48 60.67
C GLU A 483 10.48 12.15 60.01
N THR A 484 10.97 11.89 58.80
CA THR A 484 10.72 10.63 58.07
C THR A 484 12.01 10.04 57.51
N GLY A 485 12.05 8.72 57.33
CA GLY A 485 13.15 8.04 56.63
C GLY A 485 13.19 8.34 55.12
N VAL A 486 14.37 8.18 54.51
CA VAL A 486 14.59 8.43 53.06
C VAL A 486 13.66 7.60 52.16
N VAL A 487 13.18 6.46 52.66
CA VAL A 487 12.26 5.57 51.94
C VAL A 487 10.95 6.27 51.59
N ALA A 488 10.39 7.08 52.51
CA ALA A 488 9.14 7.81 52.27
C ALA A 488 9.30 8.81 51.12
N TYR A 489 10.39 9.60 51.16
CA TYR A 489 10.73 10.51 50.07
C TYR A 489 10.99 9.78 48.74
N ILE A 490 11.74 8.66 48.75
CA ILE A 490 11.99 7.88 47.53
C ILE A 490 10.66 7.37 46.95
N ASN A 491 9.73 6.89 47.76
CA ASN A 491 8.43 6.42 47.28
C ASN A 491 7.61 7.56 46.67
N ALA A 492 7.47 8.68 47.36
CA ALA A 492 6.78 9.86 46.83
C ALA A 492 7.42 10.39 45.53
N GLN A 493 8.75 10.30 45.44
CA GLN A 493 9.49 10.63 44.22
C GLN A 493 9.19 9.65 43.08
N LEU A 494 9.08 8.34 43.36
CA LEU A 494 8.74 7.32 42.35
C LEU A 494 7.29 7.48 41.86
N GLU A 495 6.37 7.86 42.74
CA GLU A 495 4.97 8.15 42.40
C GLU A 495 4.86 9.36 41.48
N PHE A 496 5.48 10.49 41.86
CA PHE A 496 5.56 11.67 41.01
C PHE A 496 6.20 11.36 39.65
N ASN A 497 7.26 10.55 39.66
CA ASN A 497 7.91 10.12 38.44
C ASN A 497 6.99 9.27 37.54
N THR A 498 6.18 8.41 38.14
CA THR A 498 5.23 7.59 37.39
C THR A 498 4.17 8.48 36.75
N ALA A 499 3.67 9.48 37.49
CA ALA A 499 2.68 10.44 36.99
C ALA A 499 3.23 11.28 35.81
N VAL A 500 4.47 11.78 35.90
CA VAL A 500 5.06 12.58 34.80
C VAL A 500 5.38 11.72 33.59
N LYS A 501 5.84 10.48 33.77
CA LYS A 501 5.99 9.54 32.65
C LYS A 501 4.64 9.32 31.95
N GLN A 502 3.59 9.05 32.74
CA GLN A 502 2.25 8.84 32.20
C GLN A 502 1.73 10.08 31.46
N TYR A 503 1.99 11.29 31.99
CA TYR A 503 1.69 12.54 31.30
C TYR A 503 2.42 12.64 29.95
N LEU A 504 3.74 12.44 29.92
CA LEU A 504 4.53 12.53 28.69
C LEU A 504 4.08 11.50 27.65
N ASP A 505 3.90 10.24 28.04
CA ASP A 505 3.43 9.18 27.16
C ASP A 505 2.05 9.53 26.57
N THR A 506 1.16 10.09 27.40
CA THR A 506 -0.18 10.52 26.97
C THR A 506 -0.12 11.76 26.08
N ALA A 507 0.76 12.72 26.36
CA ALA A 507 0.95 13.92 25.53
C ALA A 507 1.53 13.57 24.16
N ILE A 508 2.47 12.62 24.08
CA ILE A 508 2.98 12.05 22.82
C ILE A 508 1.84 11.36 22.07
N ARG A 509 1.05 10.53 22.76
CA ARG A 509 -0.10 9.84 22.16
C ARG A 509 -1.14 10.83 21.64
N TYR A 510 -1.39 11.91 22.36
CA TYR A 510 -2.24 13.02 21.93
C TYR A 510 -1.69 13.69 20.67
N ARG A 511 -0.40 14.02 20.64
CA ARG A 511 0.25 14.60 19.45
C ARG A 511 0.17 13.66 18.23
N ARG A 512 0.39 12.36 18.41
CA ARG A 512 0.21 11.35 17.35
C ARG A 512 -1.25 11.26 16.90
N SER A 513 -2.22 11.35 17.82
CA SER A 513 -3.65 11.32 17.46
C SER A 513 -4.08 12.52 16.60
N MET A 514 -3.47 13.69 16.79
CA MET A 514 -3.69 14.87 15.95
C MET A 514 -3.24 14.61 14.50
N LEU A 515 -2.05 14.03 14.34
CA LEU A 515 -1.51 13.66 13.03
C LEU A 515 -2.33 12.55 12.38
N ALA A 516 -2.68 11.52 13.14
CA ALA A 516 -3.52 10.43 12.68
C ALA A 516 -4.89 10.95 12.21
N LEU A 517 -5.47 11.96 12.86
CA LEU A 517 -6.71 12.59 12.41
C LEU A 517 -6.52 13.36 11.10
N ASN A 518 -5.45 14.15 10.97
CA ASN A 518 -5.10 14.83 9.72
C ASN A 518 -5.01 13.81 8.56
N THR A 519 -4.32 12.70 8.80
CA THR A 519 -4.11 11.63 7.83
C THR A 519 -5.39 10.87 7.50
N ALA A 520 -6.22 10.56 8.51
CA ALA A 520 -7.49 9.86 8.33
C ALA A 520 -8.49 10.67 7.49
N VAL A 521 -8.52 11.99 7.69
CA VAL A 521 -9.36 12.92 6.93
C VAL A 521 -8.74 13.24 5.56
N GLY A 522 -7.41 13.16 5.43
CA GLY A 522 -6.69 13.51 4.21
C GLY A 522 -6.46 15.01 4.03
N GLN A 523 -6.61 15.79 5.10
CA GLN A 523 -6.35 17.22 5.14
C GLN A 523 -5.81 17.61 6.51
N ARG A 524 -4.94 18.63 6.55
CA ARG A 524 -4.42 19.17 7.80
C ARG A 524 -5.51 19.97 8.54
N ILE A 525 -5.99 19.42 9.65
CA ILE A 525 -6.93 20.05 10.60
C ILE A 525 -6.14 20.68 11.76
N PHE A 526 -5.09 19.98 12.19
CA PHE A 526 -4.25 20.36 13.32
C PHE A 526 -2.80 20.64 12.90
N PRO A 527 -2.08 21.50 13.64
CA PRO A 527 -0.69 21.84 13.37
C PRO A 527 0.25 20.66 13.59
#